data_AF-A0A0N4WLQ7-F1
#
_entry.id   AF-A0A0N4WLQ7-F1
#
_cell.length_a   1.000
_cell.length_b   1.000
_cell.length_c   1.000
_cell.angle_alpha   90.00
_cell.angle_beta   90.00
_cell.angle_gamma   90.00
#
_symmetry.space_group_name_H-M   'P 1'
#
loop_
_entity.id
_entity.type
_entity.pdbx_description
1 polymer ?
#
loop_
_entity_poly.entity_id
_entity_poly.type
_entity_poly.pdbx_seq_one_letter_code
_entity_poly.pdbx_strand_id
1 'polypeptide(L)'
;MRTAAPGPKGKYGVHARTVLETWAKRCDDFIFFTDSPMSPDIPHIYWKELSSRDHSWEKIRRIFRHVVDGIEEEYDWYLRADDDAYVIVENLREFLSKYSSKEPHYFGYRWNFFVPHGYADGGVYILSRPAVEIFNRVMKSPVCPEHHRAEEDQEMGRCLAAAGIHPEDTRDENGSDR
;
A
#
# COMPACT_ATOMS: atom_id res chain seq x y z
N MET A 1 -28.68 -14.26 -22.48
CA MET A 1 -28.66 -12.81 -22.74
C MET A 1 -27.32 -12.30 -22.23
N ARG A 2 -26.38 -11.90 -23.11
CA ARG A 2 -25.08 -11.34 -22.69
C ARG A 2 -25.21 -9.81 -22.72
N THR A 3 -25.31 -9.20 -21.56
CA THR A 3 -25.07 -7.76 -21.42
C THR A 3 -23.56 -7.55 -21.37
N ALA A 4 -23.00 -6.83 -22.35
CA ALA A 4 -21.64 -6.35 -22.25
C ALA A 4 -21.61 -5.31 -21.11
N ALA A 5 -20.90 -5.62 -20.03
CA ALA A 5 -20.58 -4.61 -19.02
C ALA A 5 -19.78 -3.50 -19.73
N PRO A 6 -20.09 -2.21 -19.50
CA PRO A 6 -19.29 -1.13 -20.07
C PRO A 6 -17.83 -1.34 -19.66
N GLY A 7 -16.94 -1.35 -20.66
CA GLY A 7 -15.50 -1.46 -20.46
C GLY A 7 -14.98 -0.37 -19.53
N PRO A 8 -13.76 -0.53 -18.98
CA PRO A 8 -13.22 0.43 -18.03
C PRO A 8 -13.12 1.81 -18.70
N LYS A 9 -13.58 2.85 -18.02
CA LYS A 9 -13.51 4.22 -18.54
C LYS A 9 -12.22 4.90 -18.04
N GLY A 10 -11.46 5.49 -18.96
CA GLY A 10 -10.25 6.26 -18.65
C GLY A 10 -9.03 5.42 -18.26
N LYS A 11 -7.88 6.08 -18.14
CA LYS A 11 -6.57 5.45 -17.85
C LYS A 11 -6.61 4.57 -16.60
N TYR A 12 -7.10 5.13 -15.49
CA TYR A 12 -7.15 4.45 -14.19
C TYR A 12 -8.07 3.22 -14.19
N GLY A 13 -9.18 3.26 -14.92
CA GLY A 13 -10.04 2.09 -15.06
C GLY A 13 -9.36 0.95 -15.80
N VAL A 14 -8.57 1.26 -16.83
CA VAL A 14 -7.80 0.25 -17.59
C VAL A 14 -6.76 -0.37 -16.67
N HIS A 15 -6.01 0.45 -15.92
CA HIS A 15 -5.00 -0.01 -14.96
C HIS A 15 -5.63 -0.94 -13.90
N ALA A 16 -6.70 -0.49 -13.23
CA ALA A 16 -7.40 -1.29 -12.22
C ALA A 16 -7.89 -2.63 -12.78
N ARG A 17 -8.44 -2.65 -14.00
CA ARG A 17 -8.85 -3.89 -14.66
C ARG A 17 -7.68 -4.81 -14.97
N THR A 18 -6.55 -4.27 -15.42
CA THR A 18 -5.34 -5.07 -15.64
C THR A 18 -4.85 -5.69 -14.35
N VAL A 19 -4.80 -4.94 -13.24
CA VAL A 19 -4.42 -5.47 -11.92
C VAL A 19 -5.37 -6.59 -11.47
N LEU A 20 -6.68 -6.38 -11.59
CA LEU A 20 -7.73 -7.38 -11.30
C LEU A 20 -7.56 -8.68 -12.07
N GLU A 21 -7.34 -8.58 -13.38
CA GLU A 21 -7.26 -9.73 -14.27
C GLU A 21 -5.91 -10.47 -14.14
N THR A 22 -4.92 -9.87 -13.47
CA THR A 22 -3.57 -10.41 -13.34
C THR A 22 -3.22 -10.85 -11.92
N TRP A 23 -2.63 -9.99 -11.09
CA TRP A 23 -2.02 -10.37 -9.83
C TRP A 23 -2.98 -10.24 -8.63
N ALA A 24 -3.93 -9.30 -8.65
CA ALA A 24 -4.84 -9.10 -7.53
C ALA A 24 -5.77 -10.31 -7.28
N LYS A 25 -6.15 -11.05 -8.32
CA LYS A 25 -6.92 -12.31 -8.17
C LYS A 25 -6.18 -13.43 -7.41
N ARG A 26 -4.89 -13.26 -7.16
CA ARG A 26 -4.06 -14.19 -6.38
C ARG A 26 -3.92 -13.76 -4.92
N CYS A 27 -4.31 -12.52 -4.58
CA CYS A 27 -4.42 -12.02 -3.21
C CYS A 27 -5.67 -12.57 -2.53
N ASP A 28 -5.68 -12.58 -1.20
CA ASP A 28 -6.82 -13.08 -0.41
C ASP A 28 -8.00 -12.09 -0.42
N ASP A 29 -7.69 -10.79 -0.43
CA ASP A 29 -8.63 -9.70 -0.68
C ASP A 29 -7.91 -8.51 -1.36
N PHE A 30 -8.66 -7.58 -1.96
CA PHE A 30 -8.13 -6.35 -2.54
C PHE A 30 -9.19 -5.25 -2.63
N ILE A 31 -8.74 -3.99 -2.59
CA ILE A 31 -9.61 -2.83 -2.79
C ILE A 31 -8.85 -1.68 -3.44
N PHE A 32 -9.46 -1.03 -4.43
CA PHE A 32 -8.90 0.19 -5.04
C PHE A 32 -9.42 1.46 -4.37
N PHE A 33 -8.58 2.48 -4.26
CA PHE A 33 -9.00 3.83 -3.85
C PHE A 33 -8.79 4.80 -5.00
N THR A 34 -9.84 5.51 -5.40
CA THR A 34 -9.80 6.35 -6.61
C THR A 34 -10.73 7.57 -6.50
N ASP A 35 -10.45 8.61 -7.27
CA ASP A 35 -11.36 9.72 -7.53
C ASP A 35 -11.87 9.73 -8.98
N SER A 36 -11.57 8.67 -9.73
CA SER A 36 -11.98 8.46 -11.10
C SER A 36 -13.17 7.50 -11.18
N PRO A 37 -14.13 7.72 -12.09
CA PRO A 37 -15.22 6.78 -12.29
C PRO A 37 -14.70 5.39 -12.68
N MET A 38 -15.11 4.35 -11.95
CA MET A 38 -14.80 2.95 -12.24
C MET A 38 -16.04 2.18 -12.67
N SER A 39 -15.85 1.07 -13.37
CA SER A 39 -16.95 0.16 -13.67
C SER A 39 -17.43 -0.54 -12.37
N PRO A 40 -18.74 -0.83 -12.20
CA PRO A 40 -19.28 -1.38 -10.96
C PRO A 40 -18.70 -2.75 -10.55
N ASP A 41 -18.13 -3.49 -11.49
CA ASP A 41 -17.47 -4.78 -11.29
C ASP A 41 -16.06 -4.69 -10.70
N ILE A 42 -15.48 -3.49 -10.59
CA ILE A 42 -14.17 -3.25 -9.99
C ILE A 42 -14.40 -2.91 -8.50
N PRO A 43 -13.91 -3.69 -7.52
CA PRO A 43 -14.00 -3.32 -6.10
C PRO A 43 -13.21 -2.05 -5.80
N HIS A 44 -13.90 -0.95 -5.54
CA HIS A 44 -13.27 0.35 -5.34
C HIS A 44 -14.05 1.22 -4.36
N ILE A 45 -13.32 2.15 -3.74
CA ILE A 45 -13.85 3.26 -2.97
C ILE A 45 -13.59 4.55 -3.73
N TYR A 46 -14.66 5.26 -4.04
CA TYR A 46 -14.60 6.59 -4.63
C TYR A 46 -14.43 7.66 -3.56
N TRP A 47 -13.35 8.42 -3.62
CA TRP A 47 -13.14 9.62 -2.82
C TRP A 47 -12.81 10.79 -3.71
N LYS A 48 -13.63 11.83 -3.66
CA LYS A 48 -13.38 13.06 -4.41
C LYS A 48 -12.00 13.65 -4.04
N GLU A 49 -11.28 14.15 -5.05
CA GLU A 49 -10.00 14.85 -4.92
C GLU A 49 -8.85 13.99 -4.35
N LEU A 50 -8.92 12.66 -4.56
CA LEU A 50 -7.88 11.73 -4.13
C LEU A 50 -6.59 11.80 -4.95
N SER A 51 -6.65 12.19 -6.23
CA SER A 51 -5.51 12.13 -7.17
C SER A 51 -4.51 13.28 -7.04
N SER A 52 -4.70 14.22 -6.10
CA SER A 52 -3.75 15.31 -5.93
C SER A 52 -2.39 14.77 -5.50
N ARG A 53 -1.39 14.93 -6.37
CA ARG A 53 -0.01 14.48 -6.12
C ARG A 53 0.62 15.22 -4.94
N ASP A 54 0.27 16.49 -4.77
CA ASP A 54 0.72 17.35 -3.66
C ASP A 54 0.17 16.91 -2.29
N HIS A 55 -0.68 15.88 -2.25
CA HIS A 55 -1.32 15.34 -1.05
C HIS A 55 -1.23 13.80 -0.96
N SER A 56 -0.14 13.22 -1.48
CA SER A 56 0.10 11.76 -1.44
C SER A 56 0.09 11.22 0.01
N TRP A 57 0.62 12.00 0.95
CA TRP A 57 0.61 11.68 2.38
C TRP A 57 -0.80 11.70 2.99
N GLU A 58 -1.58 12.76 2.78
CA GLU A 58 -2.96 12.83 3.28
C GLU A 58 -3.83 11.70 2.70
N LYS A 59 -3.60 11.35 1.43
CA LYS A 59 -4.23 10.20 0.76
C LYS A 59 -3.93 8.91 1.52
N ILE A 60 -2.66 8.60 1.79
CA ILE A 60 -2.34 7.33 2.48
C ILE A 60 -2.89 7.29 3.90
N ARG A 61 -2.84 8.41 4.63
CA ARG A 61 -3.43 8.49 5.97
C ARG A 61 -4.92 8.19 5.97
N ARG A 62 -5.63 8.65 4.93
CA ARG A 62 -7.07 8.36 4.76
C ARG A 62 -7.29 6.89 4.42
N ILE A 63 -6.47 6.31 3.55
CA ILE A 63 -6.51 4.89 3.19
C ILE A 63 -6.27 4.02 4.42
N PHE A 64 -5.17 4.21 5.14
CA PHE A 64 -4.84 3.41 6.32
C PHE A 64 -5.87 3.53 7.43
N ARG A 65 -6.44 4.72 7.67
CA ARG A 65 -7.56 4.85 8.62
C ARG A 65 -8.76 4.01 8.17
N HIS A 66 -9.13 4.07 6.90
CA HIS A 66 -10.24 3.27 6.37
C HIS A 66 -9.99 1.76 6.47
N VAL A 67 -8.80 1.32 6.04
CA VAL A 67 -8.41 -0.09 6.10
C VAL A 67 -8.43 -0.55 7.56
N VAL A 68 -7.79 0.18 8.48
CA VAL A 68 -7.65 -0.21 9.89
C VAL A 68 -8.96 -0.20 10.65
N ASP A 69 -9.77 0.84 10.46
CA ASP A 69 -11.09 0.94 11.12
C ASP A 69 -12.08 -0.11 10.56
N GLY A 70 -11.81 -0.65 9.37
CA GLY A 70 -12.57 -1.72 8.72
C GLY A 70 -12.01 -3.14 8.87
N ILE A 71 -10.93 -3.34 9.65
CA ILE A 71 -10.38 -4.68 9.95
C ILE A 71 -11.35 -5.42 10.88
N GLU A 72 -12.46 -5.92 10.35
CA GLU A 72 -13.19 -7.03 10.96
C GLU A 72 -12.54 -8.37 10.61
N GLU A 73 -11.86 -8.45 9.45
CA GLU A 73 -11.08 -9.61 9.01
C GLU A 73 -9.59 -9.46 9.32
N GLU A 74 -9.04 -10.45 10.02
CA GLU A 74 -7.66 -10.45 10.46
C GLU A 74 -6.71 -10.87 9.30
N TYR A 75 -6.29 -9.96 8.39
CA TYR A 75 -5.20 -10.24 7.44
C TYR A 75 -3.79 -10.11 8.05
N ASP A 76 -2.93 -11.10 7.83
CA ASP A 76 -1.58 -11.13 8.40
C ASP A 76 -0.62 -10.11 7.78
N TRP A 77 -0.85 -9.80 6.50
CA TRP A 77 0.02 -8.96 5.68
C TRP A 77 -0.81 -7.99 4.84
N TYR A 78 -0.37 -6.75 4.77
CA TYR A 78 -1.01 -5.69 4.01
C TYR A 78 -0.04 -5.19 2.94
N LEU A 79 -0.44 -5.35 1.68
CA LEU A 79 0.30 -4.88 0.52
C LEU A 79 -0.30 -3.54 0.06
N ARG A 80 0.50 -2.48 0.03
CA ARG A 80 0.19 -1.29 -0.76
C ARG A 80 0.92 -1.39 -2.09
N ALA A 81 0.21 -1.13 -3.17
CA ALA A 81 0.80 -0.99 -4.50
C ALA A 81 0.12 0.13 -5.30
N ASP A 82 0.88 0.81 -6.15
CA ASP A 82 0.33 1.71 -7.16
C ASP A 82 -0.34 0.95 -8.31
N ASP A 83 -1.19 1.63 -9.07
CA ASP A 83 -2.01 1.00 -10.13
C ASP A 83 -1.20 0.64 -11.39
N ASP A 84 0.06 1.05 -11.46
CA ASP A 84 1.04 0.69 -12.48
C ASP A 84 2.10 -0.32 -11.98
N ALA A 85 1.92 -0.89 -10.79
CA ALA A 85 2.77 -1.95 -10.27
C ALA A 85 2.33 -3.37 -10.71
N TYR A 86 3.29 -4.29 -10.77
CA TYR A 86 3.05 -5.71 -11.00
C TYR A 86 3.72 -6.54 -9.90
N VAL A 87 2.95 -7.38 -9.22
CA VAL A 87 3.42 -8.21 -8.11
C VAL A 87 3.33 -9.69 -8.45
N ILE A 88 4.44 -10.42 -8.32
CA ILE A 88 4.43 -11.89 -8.41
C ILE A 88 4.04 -12.43 -7.02
N VAL A 89 2.75 -12.64 -6.81
CA VAL A 89 2.19 -13.00 -5.49
C VAL A 89 2.78 -14.29 -4.93
N GLU A 90 3.18 -15.24 -5.77
CA GLU A 90 3.88 -16.47 -5.36
C GLU A 90 5.23 -16.17 -4.70
N ASN A 91 6.04 -15.31 -5.32
CA ASN A 91 7.32 -14.89 -4.75
C ASN A 91 7.12 -14.11 -3.46
N LEU A 92 6.13 -13.22 -3.43
CA LEU A 92 5.77 -12.47 -2.23
C LEU A 92 5.40 -13.42 -1.08
N ARG A 93 4.55 -14.42 -1.33
CA ARG A 93 4.18 -15.42 -0.32
C ARG A 93 5.38 -16.24 0.15
N GLU A 94 6.28 -16.64 -0.76
CA GLU A 94 7.51 -17.33 -0.40
C GLU A 94 8.40 -16.45 0.49
N PHE A 95 8.56 -15.18 0.14
CA PHE A 95 9.31 -14.21 0.95
C PHE A 95 8.71 -14.06 2.35
N LEU A 96 7.41 -13.79 2.43
CA LEU A 96 6.70 -13.56 3.71
C LEU A 96 6.66 -14.81 4.59
N SER A 97 6.71 -16.01 4.03
CA SER A 97 6.73 -17.27 4.80
C SER A 97 7.95 -17.42 5.72
N LYS A 98 8.99 -16.61 5.51
CA LYS A 98 10.23 -16.59 6.30
C LYS A 98 10.13 -15.71 7.54
N TYR A 99 9.04 -14.96 7.69
CA TYR A 99 8.85 -13.98 8.75
C TYR A 99 7.60 -14.29 9.57
N SER A 100 7.62 -13.85 10.84
CA SER A 100 6.46 -13.96 11.71
C SER A 100 5.51 -12.80 11.44
N SER A 101 4.28 -13.07 11.00
CA SER A 101 3.24 -12.04 10.85
C SER A 101 2.83 -11.38 12.17
N LYS A 102 3.30 -11.92 13.31
CA LYS A 102 3.06 -11.40 14.66
C LYS A 102 4.11 -10.36 15.10
N GLU A 103 5.16 -10.16 14.32
CA GLU A 103 6.19 -9.15 14.56
C GLU A 103 5.98 -7.96 13.62
N PRO A 104 6.35 -6.73 14.04
CA PRO A 104 6.14 -5.53 13.25
C PRO A 104 7.17 -5.40 12.13
N HIS A 105 6.83 -5.91 10.96
CA HIS A 105 7.61 -5.80 9.74
C HIS A 105 7.13 -4.68 8.82
N TYR A 106 8.10 -4.00 8.20
CA TYR A 106 7.93 -3.02 7.12
C TYR A 106 8.92 -3.36 5.99
N PHE A 107 8.39 -3.89 4.89
CA PHE A 107 9.20 -4.40 3.78
C PHE A 107 9.01 -3.55 2.52
N GLY A 108 10.08 -3.42 1.74
CA GLY A 108 10.03 -2.94 0.35
C GLY A 108 11.40 -2.59 -0.17
N TYR A 109 11.45 -1.96 -1.34
CA TYR A 109 12.71 -1.40 -1.85
C TYR A 109 13.17 -0.27 -0.94
N ARG A 110 14.30 -0.43 -0.26
CA ARG A 110 14.76 0.56 0.73
C ARG A 110 15.56 1.67 0.09
N TRP A 111 15.06 2.89 0.19
CA TRP A 111 15.82 4.11 -0.02
C TRP A 111 16.50 4.56 1.28
N ASN A 112 17.72 5.09 1.17
CA ASN A 112 18.53 5.54 2.31
C ASN A 112 18.90 7.03 2.24
N PHE A 113 18.26 7.79 1.35
CA PHE A 113 18.36 9.24 1.29
C PHE A 113 17.09 9.88 1.91
N PHE A 114 17.12 11.18 2.25
CA PHE A 114 16.04 11.96 2.90
C PHE A 114 15.56 11.57 4.31
N VAL A 115 15.50 10.29 4.68
CA VAL A 115 14.99 9.81 5.96
C VAL A 115 16.07 9.02 6.71
N PRO A 116 16.43 9.39 7.96
CA PRO A 116 17.31 8.58 8.79
C PRO A 116 16.77 7.15 8.92
N HIS A 117 17.64 6.15 8.79
CA HIS A 117 17.28 4.72 8.71
C HIS A 117 16.52 4.29 7.44
N GLY A 118 16.14 5.22 6.57
CA GLY A 118 15.55 4.97 5.26
C GLY A 118 14.03 4.86 5.25
N TYR A 119 13.48 4.67 4.05
CA TYR A 119 12.05 4.42 3.80
C TYR A 119 11.88 3.39 2.66
N ALA A 120 10.74 2.71 2.59
CA ALA A 120 10.42 1.84 1.45
C ALA A 120 9.82 2.65 0.30
N ASP A 121 10.19 2.35 -0.94
CA ASP A 121 9.68 3.00 -2.15
C ASP A 121 8.14 3.01 -2.22
N GLY A 122 7.58 4.16 -2.62
CA GLY A 122 6.12 4.35 -2.69
C GLY A 122 5.40 3.48 -3.73
N GLY A 123 6.10 2.88 -4.70
CA GLY A 123 5.44 2.03 -5.70
C GLY A 123 4.83 0.78 -5.08
N VAL A 124 5.58 0.08 -4.21
CA VAL A 124 5.13 -1.13 -3.50
C VAL A 124 5.82 -1.25 -2.14
N TYR A 125 5.04 -1.47 -1.09
CA TYR A 125 5.57 -1.91 0.22
C TYR A 125 4.58 -2.81 0.95
N ILE A 126 5.10 -3.58 1.91
CA ILE A 126 4.33 -4.52 2.73
C ILE A 126 4.46 -4.15 4.20
N LEU A 127 3.35 -4.22 4.92
CA LEU A 127 3.30 -4.12 6.38
C LEU A 127 2.68 -5.39 6.95
N SER A 128 3.30 -5.93 7.99
CA SER A 128 2.65 -6.91 8.87
C SER A 128 1.47 -6.27 9.61
N ARG A 129 0.53 -7.08 10.11
CA ARG A 129 -0.57 -6.58 10.96
C ARG A 129 -0.09 -5.70 12.13
N PRO A 130 0.87 -6.13 12.98
CA PRO A 130 1.32 -5.29 14.09
C PRO A 130 1.88 -3.95 13.62
N ALA A 131 2.59 -3.92 12.48
CA ALA A 131 3.10 -2.69 11.92
C ALA A 131 1.98 -1.73 11.48
N VAL A 132 0.90 -2.24 10.86
CA VAL A 132 -0.29 -1.43 10.51
C VAL A 132 -0.99 -0.88 11.76
N GLU A 133 -1.16 -1.71 12.79
CA GLU A 133 -1.78 -1.28 14.06
C GLU A 133 -0.94 -0.23 14.82
N ILE A 134 0.38 -0.40 14.81
CA ILE A 134 1.32 0.58 15.38
C ILE A 134 1.28 1.87 14.55
N PHE A 135 1.32 1.76 13.22
CA PHE A 135 1.23 2.91 12.33
C PHE A 135 -0.05 3.71 12.56
N ASN A 136 -1.21 3.06 12.72
CA ASN A 136 -2.47 3.76 13.03
C ASN A 136 -2.42 4.53 14.35
N ARG A 137 -1.75 3.99 15.38
CA ARG A 137 -1.53 4.70 16.64
C ARG A 137 -0.58 5.88 16.45
N VAL A 138 0.52 5.70 15.73
CA VAL A 138 1.50 6.75 15.45
C VAL A 138 0.90 7.88 14.61
N MET A 139 0.05 7.58 13.62
CA MET A 139 -0.64 8.59 12.81
C MET A 139 -1.44 9.58 13.66
N LYS A 140 -1.94 9.17 14.82
CA LYS A 140 -2.72 10.02 15.74
C LYS A 140 -1.84 10.89 16.65
N SER A 141 -0.52 10.70 16.60
CA SER A 141 0.43 11.39 17.46
C SER A 141 1.09 12.58 16.75
N PRO A 142 1.60 13.59 17.50
CA PRO A 142 2.21 14.78 16.91
C PRO A 142 3.48 14.52 16.10
N VAL A 143 4.13 13.37 16.26
CA VAL A 143 5.34 13.02 15.49
C VAL A 143 5.03 12.69 14.02
N CYS A 144 3.76 12.44 13.71
CA CYS A 144 3.31 12.05 12.37
C CYS A 144 2.29 13.09 11.87
N PRO A 145 2.76 14.14 11.17
CA PRO A 145 1.95 15.33 10.88
C PRO A 145 0.70 14.99 10.05
N GLU A 146 -0.41 15.69 10.29
CA GLU A 146 -1.63 15.51 9.48
C GLU A 146 -1.48 16.05 8.06
N HIS A 147 -0.73 17.14 7.90
CA HIS A 147 -0.46 17.81 6.64
C HIS A 147 1.04 18.00 6.47
N HIS A 148 1.57 17.53 5.35
CA HIS A 148 2.99 17.68 5.04
C HIS A 148 3.22 17.58 3.53
N ARG A 149 4.20 18.34 3.01
CA ARG A 149 4.52 18.37 1.57
C ARG A 149 5.48 17.28 1.13
N ALA A 150 6.03 16.51 2.04
CA ALA A 150 6.90 15.41 1.65
C ALA A 150 6.08 14.30 1.00
N GLU A 151 6.76 13.51 0.18
CA GLU A 151 6.17 12.33 -0.43
C GLU A 151 5.73 11.33 0.65
N GLU A 152 4.65 10.62 0.34
CA GLU A 152 4.02 9.64 1.21
C GLU A 152 5.00 8.61 1.77
N ASP A 153 5.89 8.08 0.94
CA ASP A 153 6.85 7.05 1.29
C ASP A 153 7.88 7.54 2.32
N GLN A 154 8.34 8.79 2.19
CA GLN A 154 9.21 9.44 3.16
C GLN A 154 8.51 9.62 4.51
N GLU A 155 7.24 10.03 4.51
CA GLU A 155 6.47 10.22 5.75
C GLU A 155 6.12 8.87 6.40
N MET A 156 5.81 7.83 5.62
CA MET A 156 5.67 6.46 6.11
C MET A 156 6.93 6.03 6.88
N GLY A 157 8.11 6.20 6.27
CA GLY A 157 9.39 5.88 6.91
C GLY A 157 9.63 6.67 8.20
N ARG A 158 9.36 7.98 8.20
CA ARG A 158 9.51 8.84 9.38
C ARG A 158 8.59 8.44 10.53
N CYS A 159 7.30 8.24 10.23
CA CYS A 159 6.32 7.88 11.23
C CYS A 159 6.63 6.50 11.82
N LEU A 160 6.90 5.48 11.00
CA LEU A 160 7.25 4.15 11.49
C LEU A 160 8.55 4.16 12.31
N ALA A 161 9.55 4.96 11.91
CA ALA A 161 10.79 5.11 12.67
C ALA A 161 10.56 5.69 14.08
N ALA A 162 9.54 6.54 14.28
CA ALA A 162 9.17 7.03 15.60
C ALA A 162 8.67 5.93 16.55
N ALA A 163 8.27 4.77 16.02
CA ALA A 163 7.94 3.56 16.76
C ALA A 163 9.06 2.49 16.73
N GLY A 164 10.25 2.84 16.21
CA GLY A 164 11.38 1.91 16.09
C GLY A 164 11.22 0.87 14.98
N ILE A 165 10.28 1.06 14.05
CA ILE A 165 10.08 0.19 12.88
C ILE A 165 10.80 0.84 11.71
N HIS A 166 11.68 0.08 11.05
CA HIS A 166 12.50 0.55 9.94
C HIS A 166 12.26 -0.32 8.71
N PRO A 167 12.43 0.22 7.49
CA PRO A 167 12.27 -0.58 6.28
C PRO A 167 13.35 -1.66 6.20
N GLU A 168 12.91 -2.87 5.92
CA GLU A 168 13.73 -4.02 5.60
C GLU A 168 13.76 -4.19 4.07
N ASP A 169 14.97 -4.19 3.50
CA ASP A 169 15.17 -4.24 2.05
C ASP A 169 14.79 -5.61 1.51
N THR A 170 13.88 -5.64 0.53
CA THR A 170 13.37 -6.88 -0.07
C THR A 170 14.24 -7.41 -1.20
N ARG A 171 15.23 -6.64 -1.66
CA ARG A 171 16.11 -7.08 -2.74
C ARG A 171 16.97 -8.27 -2.34
N ASP A 172 17.36 -9.07 -3.32
CA ASP A 172 18.31 -10.14 -3.12
C ASP A 172 19.75 -9.64 -2.95
N GLU A 173 20.68 -10.57 -2.71
CA GLU A 173 22.11 -10.26 -2.55
C GLU A 173 22.73 -9.63 -3.80
N ASN A 174 22.08 -9.79 -4.96
CA ASN A 174 22.48 -9.19 -6.23
C ASN A 174 21.80 -7.82 -6.48
N GLY A 175 20.94 -7.37 -5.56
CA GLY A 175 20.18 -6.12 -5.68
C GLY A 175 18.96 -6.20 -6.60
N SER A 176 18.50 -7.40 -6.95
CA SER A 176 17.29 -7.61 -7.75
C SER A 176 16.05 -7.74 -6.85
N ASP A 177 14.90 -7.28 -7.34
CA ASP A 177 13.63 -7.44 -6.63
C ASP A 177 13.26 -8.94 -6.50
N ARG A 178 12.71 -9.33 -5.34
CA ARG A 178 12.28 -10.71 -5.04
C ARG A 178 10.79 -10.90 -5.28
#